data_AF-A0A353R2S7-F1
#
_entry.id   AF-A0A353R2S7-F1
#
_cell.length_a   1.000
_cell.length_b   1.000
_cell.length_c   1.000
_cell.angle_alpha   90.00
_cell.angle_beta   90.00
_cell.angle_gamma   90.00
#
_symmetry.space_group_name_H-M   'P 1'
#
loop_
_entity.id
_entity.type
_entity.pdbx_description
1 polymer ?
#
loop_
_entity_poly.entity_id
_entity_poly.type
_entity_poly.pdbx_seq_one_letter_code
_entity_poly.pdbx_strand_id
1 'polypeptide(L)'
;MTHINVEEKLFQNRYKVDAGRPHIQIKDADVCRSQCKSQQCTTCCPAGCYTAEGNGAVTLITDGCLECGTCRVICTDYRNVEWEYPRGGFGILFKFG
;
A
#
# COMPACT_ATOMS: atom_id res chain seq x y z
N MET A 1 -12.63 -15.99 15.04
CA MET A 1 -12.46 -14.86 14.09
C MET A 1 -12.13 -15.48 12.75
N THR A 2 -13.01 -15.36 11.76
CA THR A 2 -12.79 -15.95 10.43
C THR A 2 -11.67 -15.18 9.75
N HIS A 3 -10.59 -15.86 9.36
CA HIS A 3 -9.49 -15.24 8.63
C HIS A 3 -9.99 -14.86 7.23
N ILE A 4 -10.08 -13.56 6.93
CA ILE A 4 -10.49 -13.06 5.63
C ILE A 4 -9.24 -12.93 4.77
N ASN A 5 -9.21 -13.65 3.64
CA ASN A 5 -8.19 -13.45 2.63
C ASN A 5 -8.52 -12.18 1.82
N VAL A 6 -7.77 -11.10 2.04
CA VAL A 6 -7.97 -9.83 1.34
C VAL A 6 -7.69 -9.96 -0.15
N GLU A 7 -6.73 -10.78 -0.54
CA GLU A 7 -6.32 -10.98 -1.94
C GLU A 7 -7.45 -11.56 -2.79
N GLU A 8 -8.23 -12.49 -2.25
CA GLU A 8 -9.41 -13.05 -2.90
C GLU A 8 -10.48 -11.99 -3.20
N LYS A 9 -10.63 -11.00 -2.32
CA LYS A 9 -11.54 -9.86 -2.54
C LYS A 9 -10.97 -8.91 -3.57
N LEU A 10 -9.68 -8.59 -3.49
CA LEU A 10 -9.02 -7.73 -4.46
C LEU A 10 -9.03 -8.35 -5.86
N PHE A 11 -8.96 -9.67 -5.99
CA PHE A 11 -9.01 -10.36 -7.29
C PHE A 11 -10.33 -10.12 -8.06
N GLN A 12 -11.41 -9.74 -7.38
CA GLN A 12 -12.68 -9.38 -8.03
C GLN A 12 -12.63 -8.01 -8.72
N ASN A 13 -11.67 -7.18 -8.32
CA ASN A 13 -11.44 -5.89 -8.95
C ASN A 13 -10.62 -6.03 -10.24
N ARG A 14 -10.78 -5.05 -11.13
CA ARG A 14 -9.94 -4.95 -12.32
C ARG A 14 -8.84 -3.93 -12.06
N TYR A 15 -7.60 -4.32 -12.35
CA TYR A 15 -6.45 -3.41 -12.32
C TYR A 15 -5.80 -3.33 -13.69
N LYS A 16 -5.20 -2.18 -14.00
CA LYS A 16 -4.19 -2.08 -15.05
C LYS A 16 -2.88 -1.65 -14.40
N VAL A 17 -1.99 -2.61 -14.19
CA VAL A 17 -0.70 -2.40 -13.53
C VAL A 17 0.26 -1.65 -14.45
N ASP A 18 0.93 -0.63 -13.91
CA ASP A 18 1.97 0.12 -14.59
C ASP A 18 3.35 -0.47 -14.25
N ALA A 19 3.72 -1.54 -14.96
CA ALA A 19 4.92 -2.30 -14.65
C ALA A 19 6.18 -1.41 -14.67
N GLY A 20 6.96 -1.47 -13.59
CA GLY A 20 8.17 -0.67 -13.41
C GLY A 20 7.93 0.79 -13.00
N ARG A 21 6.68 1.19 -12.75
CA ARG A 21 6.31 2.56 -12.31
C ARG A 21 5.28 2.52 -11.17
N PRO A 22 5.66 2.04 -9.98
CA PRO A 22 4.77 2.06 -8.83
C PRO A 22 4.43 3.52 -8.44
N HIS A 23 3.13 3.80 -8.26
CA HIS A 23 2.61 5.13 -7.89
C HIS A 23 2.80 5.48 -6.41
N ILE A 24 3.14 4.49 -5.59
CA ILE A 24 3.50 4.68 -4.18
C ILE A 24 4.86 4.03 -3.91
N GLN A 25 5.68 4.70 -3.11
CA GLN A 25 7.01 4.25 -2.73
C GLN A 25 7.31 4.61 -1.27
N ILE A 26 8.18 3.84 -0.63
CA ILE A 26 8.78 4.19 0.66
C ILE A 26 10.00 5.06 0.35
N LYS A 27 10.04 6.30 0.84
CA LYS A 27 11.15 7.24 0.52
C LYS A 27 12.48 6.77 1.10
N ASP A 28 12.45 6.30 2.34
CA ASP A 28 13.61 5.77 3.05
C ASP A 28 13.24 4.50 3.83
N ALA A 29 13.74 3.35 3.41
CA ALA A 29 13.44 2.07 4.06
C ALA A 29 14.02 1.96 5.48
N ASP A 30 15.11 2.67 5.78
CA ASP A 30 15.76 2.60 7.08
C ASP A 30 14.97 3.32 8.17
N VAL A 31 14.20 4.35 7.81
CA VAL A 31 13.25 5.01 8.73
C VAL A 31 12.19 4.01 9.20
N CYS A 32 11.64 3.20 8.28
CA CYS A 32 10.68 2.15 8.63
C CYS A 32 11.31 1.09 9.55
N ARG A 33 12.56 0.71 9.24
CA ARG A 33 13.30 -0.34 9.96
C ARG A 33 13.71 0.05 11.38
N SER A 34 14.20 1.27 11.56
CA SER A 34 14.89 1.67 12.80
C SER A 34 14.08 2.61 13.69
N GLN A 35 13.15 3.39 13.13
CA GLN A 35 12.46 4.46 13.86
C GLN A 35 10.95 4.20 13.99
N CYS A 36 10.30 3.72 12.92
CA CYS A 36 8.86 3.51 12.89
C CYS A 36 8.43 2.20 13.58
N LYS A 37 8.19 2.26 14.90
CA LYS A 37 7.73 1.11 15.70
C LYS A 37 6.25 0.75 15.46
N SER A 38 5.43 1.74 15.14
CA SER A 38 3.98 1.57 15.00
C SER A 38 3.59 0.91 13.68
N GLN A 39 4.35 1.17 12.61
CA GLN A 39 4.11 0.67 11.25
C GLN A 39 2.63 0.70 10.84
N GLN A 40 1.91 1.77 11.15
CA GLN A 40 0.45 1.83 11.02
C GLN A 40 -0.04 1.45 9.60
N CYS A 41 0.79 1.67 8.57
CA CYS A 41 0.47 1.31 7.19
C CYS A 41 0.20 -0.18 6.97
N THR A 42 0.81 -1.07 7.78
CA THR A 42 0.62 -2.53 7.68
C THR A 42 -0.72 -2.99 8.22
N THR A 43 -1.35 -2.20 9.09
CA THR A 43 -2.67 -2.51 9.65
C THR A 43 -3.78 -1.71 8.98
N CYS A 44 -3.53 -0.44 8.65
CA CYS A 44 -4.55 0.48 8.15
C CYS A 44 -4.74 0.43 6.63
N CYS A 45 -3.84 -0.20 5.87
CA CYS A 45 -4.02 -0.33 4.43
C CYS A 45 -5.14 -1.33 4.11
N PRO A 46 -6.26 -0.91 3.49
CA PRO A 46 -7.37 -1.81 3.20
C PRO A 46 -7.04 -2.86 2.14
N ALA A 47 -6.00 -2.62 1.33
CA ALA A 47 -5.53 -3.51 0.28
C ALA A 47 -4.33 -4.38 0.70
N GLY A 48 -3.85 -4.25 1.95
CA GLY A 48 -2.68 -5.01 2.41
C GLY A 48 -1.40 -4.72 1.63
N CYS A 49 -1.23 -3.52 1.06
CA CYS A 49 -0.05 -3.18 0.26
C CYS A 49 1.27 -3.17 1.06
N TYR A 50 1.21 -3.08 2.39
CA TYR A 50 2.37 -2.98 3.27
C TYR A 50 2.42 -4.19 4.20
N THR A 51 3.54 -4.90 4.22
CA THR A 51 3.75 -6.09 5.05
C THR A 51 4.94 -5.86 5.98
N ALA A 52 4.76 -6.14 7.28
CA ALA A 52 5.86 -6.13 8.24
C ALA A 52 6.66 -7.43 8.13
N GLU A 53 7.98 -7.33 8.00
CA GLU A 53 8.88 -8.48 7.83
C GLU A 53 9.40 -9.05 9.17
N GLY A 54 8.92 -8.53 10.30
CA GLY A 54 9.32 -8.97 11.66
C GLY A 54 10.69 -8.47 12.13
N ASN A 55 11.58 -8.06 11.22
CA ASN A 55 12.87 -7.42 11.53
C ASN A 55 12.82 -5.87 11.53
N GLY A 56 11.63 -5.31 11.56
CA GLY A 56 11.37 -3.88 11.40
C GLY A 56 11.28 -3.41 9.93
N ALA A 57 11.71 -4.18 8.94
CA ALA A 57 11.49 -3.81 7.54
C ALA A 57 10.00 -3.88 7.17
N VAL A 58 9.63 -3.07 6.19
CA VAL A 58 8.28 -3.06 5.60
C VAL A 58 8.43 -3.29 4.10
N THR A 59 7.80 -4.35 3.59
CA THR A 59 7.71 -4.62 2.15
C THR A 59 6.47 -3.94 1.58
N LEU A 60 6.59 -3.41 0.36
CA LEU A 60 5.53 -2.71 -0.35
C LEU A 60 5.20 -3.44 -1.66
N ILE A 61 3.94 -3.84 -1.83
CA ILE A 61 3.39 -4.38 -3.08
C ILE A 61 2.22 -3.50 -3.54
N THR A 62 2.33 -2.92 -4.73
CA THR A 62 1.42 -1.84 -5.17
C THR A 62 0.31 -2.29 -6.11
N ASP A 63 0.38 -3.49 -6.65
CA ASP A 63 -0.47 -3.95 -7.76
C ASP A 63 -1.96 -4.04 -7.39
N GLY A 64 -2.26 -4.25 -6.11
CA GLY A 64 -3.62 -4.27 -5.56
C GLY A 64 -4.07 -2.97 -4.90
N CYS A 65 -3.30 -1.88 -5.02
CA CYS A 65 -3.64 -0.61 -4.35
C CYS A 65 -4.98 -0.06 -4.86
N LEU A 66 -5.82 0.38 -3.92
CA LEU A 66 -7.13 0.99 -4.19
C LEU A 66 -7.08 2.52 -4.33
N GLU A 67 -5.89 3.11 -4.34
CA GLU A 67 -5.70 4.58 -4.49
C GLU A 67 -6.39 5.43 -3.39
N CYS A 68 -6.73 4.82 -2.25
CA CYS A 68 -7.47 5.48 -1.17
C CYS A 68 -6.67 6.55 -0.39
N GLY A 69 -5.35 6.56 -0.49
CA GLY A 69 -4.48 7.53 0.20
C GLY A 69 -4.32 7.31 1.71
N THR A 70 -4.91 6.27 2.33
CA THR A 70 -4.79 6.03 3.78
C THR A 70 -3.35 5.99 4.24
N CYS A 71 -2.47 5.27 3.54
CA CYS A 71 -1.05 5.14 3.87
C CYS A 71 -0.31 6.49 3.91
N ARG A 72 -0.67 7.43 3.01
CA ARG A 72 -0.11 8.79 2.99
C ARG A 72 -0.52 9.59 4.22
N VAL A 73 -1.78 9.47 4.63
CA VAL A 73 -2.33 10.24 5.75
C VAL A 73 -1.84 9.73 7.10
N ILE A 74 -1.82 8.41 7.28
CA ILE A 74 -1.50 7.77 8.57
C ILE A 74 0.00 7.70 8.86
N CYS A 75 0.88 7.86 7.87
CA CYS A 75 2.33 7.92 8.07
C CYS A 75 2.74 9.32 8.58
N THR A 76 2.13 9.78 9.68
CA THR A 76 2.23 11.16 10.17
C THR A 76 3.61 11.50 10.73
N ASP A 77 4.22 10.55 11.44
CA ASP A 77 5.43 10.79 12.23
C ASP A 77 6.65 11.03 11.35
N TYR A 78 6.73 10.30 10.24
CA TYR A 78 7.89 10.31 9.35
C TYR A 78 7.58 10.80 7.93
N ARG A 79 6.30 10.88 7.53
CA ARG A 79 5.86 11.28 6.18
C ARG A 79 6.63 10.56 5.06
N ASN A 80 6.86 9.27 5.30
CA ASN A 80 7.81 8.44 4.56
C ASN A 80 7.20 7.70 3.36
N VAL A 81 5.96 8.03 3.02
CA VAL A 81 5.28 7.53 1.82
C VAL A 81 5.37 8.61 0.74
N GLU A 82 6.02 8.29 -0.36
CA GLU A 82 5.84 8.99 -1.62
C GLU A 82 4.58 8.44 -2.27
N TRP A 83 3.64 9.34 -2.56
CA TRP A 83 2.31 8.95 -3.01
C TRP A 83 1.86 9.88 -4.11
N GLU A 84 1.56 9.31 -5.26
CA GLU A 84 0.92 9.97 -6.39
C GLU A 84 -0.22 9.09 -6.90
N TYR A 85 -1.15 9.65 -7.67
CA TYR A 85 -2.08 8.80 -8.41
C TYR A 85 -1.34 8.04 -9.52
N PRO A 86 -1.80 6.83 -9.90
CA PRO A 86 -1.31 6.18 -11.10
C PRO A 86 -1.51 7.06 -12.35
N ARG A 87 -0.71 6.79 -13.39
CA ARG A 87 -0.92 7.44 -14.69
C ARG A 87 -2.32 7.16 -15.21
N GLY A 88 -2.87 8.10 -15.97
CA GLY A 88 -4.20 7.97 -16.56
C GLY A 88 -4.43 6.61 -17.24
N GLY A 89 -5.48 5.92 -16.80
CA GLY A 89 -5.87 4.60 -17.29
C GLY A 89 -5.16 3.41 -16.64
N PHE A 90 -4.21 3.62 -15.72
CA PHE A 90 -3.61 2.59 -14.85
C PHE A 90 -4.24 2.61 -13.46
N GLY A 91 -3.89 1.62 -12.62
CA GLY A 91 -4.40 1.50 -11.26
C GLY A 91 -5.68 0.69 -11.16
N ILE A 92 -6.51 1.00 -10.15
CA ILE A 92 -7.80 0.35 -9.92
C ILE A 92 -8.85 0.88 -10.90
N LEU A 93 -9.57 -0.04 -11.55
CA LEU A 93 -10.63 0.27 -12.50
C LEU A 93 -11.98 -0.16 -11.93
N PHE A 94 -12.60 0.72 -11.15
CA PHE A 94 -13.94 0.48 -10.60
C PHE A 94 -14.99 0.36 -11.71
N LYS A 95 -15.78 -0.72 -11.67
CA LYS A 95 -16.83 -0.97 -12.66
C LYS A 95 -18.16 -0.31 -12.28
N PHE A 96 -18.50 -0.31 -11.00
CA PHE A 96 -19.81 0.13 -10.49
C PHE A 96 -19.74 1.04 -9.25
N GLY A 97 -18.54 1.54 -8.89
CA GLY A 97 -18.31 2.22 -7.62
C GLY A 97 -18.21 1.23 -6.49
#